data_AF-A0A2A9P5N7-F1
#
_entry.id   AF-A0A2A9P5N7-F1
#
_cell.length_a   1.000
_cell.length_b   1.000
_cell.length_c   1.000
_cell.angle_alpha   90.00
_cell.angle_beta   90.00
_cell.angle_gamma   90.00
#
_symmetry.space_group_name_H-M   'P 1'
#
loop_
_entity.id
_entity.type
_entity.pdbx_description
1 polymer ?
#
loop_
_entity_poly.entity_id
_entity_poly.type
_entity_poly.pdbx_seq_one_letter_code
_entity_poly.pdbx_strand_id
1 'polypeptide(L)'
;MDADFSHHPKFIPRMVEVQREGNYDIVTGTRYRPGGGVFGWDLRRKLVSRGANLFADTVLRPGVSDLTGSFRLYRRPVLERVIADTESKGYTFQMEMMVRAKALGCSVAEVPISFVDRVYGESKLGGDEIVEYAKGVFSLWLKV
;
A
#
# COMPACT_ATOMS: atom_id res chain seq x y z
N MET A 1 -3.61 4.23 8.64
CA MET A 1 -3.34 3.08 9.52
C MET A 1 -4.66 2.43 9.86
N ASP A 2 -4.67 1.12 10.06
CA ASP A 2 -5.89 0.39 10.41
C ASP A 2 -6.12 0.45 11.94
N ALA A 3 -7.39 0.40 12.35
CA ALA A 3 -7.78 0.46 13.76
C ALA A 3 -7.75 -0.91 14.47
N ASP A 4 -7.36 -1.98 13.75
CA ASP A 4 -7.36 -3.37 14.22
C ASP A 4 -6.00 -3.83 14.79
N PHE A 5 -5.06 -2.90 15.00
CA PHE A 5 -3.69 -3.13 15.45
C PHE A 5 -2.82 -4.02 14.55
N SER A 6 -3.27 -4.40 13.35
CA SER A 6 -2.40 -5.09 12.36
C SER A 6 -1.19 -4.23 11.98
N HIS A 7 -1.35 -2.90 12.10
CA HIS A 7 -0.29 -1.90 11.97
C HIS A 7 0.16 -1.40 13.35
N HIS A 8 1.25 -1.96 13.86
CA HIS A 8 1.74 -1.64 15.19
C HIS A 8 2.27 -0.19 15.28
N PRO A 9 1.75 0.68 16.18
CA PRO A 9 2.15 2.10 16.28
C PRO A 9 3.65 2.34 16.53
N LYS A 10 4.38 1.36 17.07
CA LYS A 10 5.84 1.38 17.26
C LYS A 10 6.64 1.81 16.02
N PHE A 11 6.10 1.62 14.82
CA PHE A 11 6.77 1.96 13.58
C PHE A 11 6.61 3.45 13.21
N ILE A 12 5.64 4.17 13.80
CA ILE A 12 5.37 5.58 13.50
C ILE A 12 6.61 6.47 13.74
N PRO A 13 7.33 6.38 14.88
CA PRO A 13 8.53 7.20 15.11
C PRO A 13 9.57 7.03 13.99
N ARG A 14 9.83 5.80 13.56
CA ARG A 14 10.79 5.53 12.47
C ARG A 14 10.29 6.07 11.13
N MET A 15 9.00 5.98 10.84
CA MET A 15 8.43 6.57 9.61
C MET A 15 8.59 8.10 9.59
N VAL A 16 8.38 8.76 10.73
CA VAL A 16 8.56 10.22 10.87
C VAL A 16 10.04 10.60 10.72
N GLU A 17 10.95 9.84 11.32
CA GLU A 17 12.39 10.03 11.19
C GLU A 17 12.84 9.93 9.72
N VAL A 18 12.48 8.84 9.04
CA VAL A 18 12.81 8.64 7.61
C VAL A 18 12.24 9.77 6.74
N GLN A 19 11.01 10.21 7.00
CA GLN A 19 10.41 11.31 6.25
C GLN A 19 11.23 12.60 6.38
N ARG A 20 11.71 12.89 7.60
CA ARG A 20 12.51 14.07 7.89
C ARG A 20 13.90 13.97 7.27
N GLU A 21 14.59 12.85 7.45
CA GLU A 21 15.96 12.62 6.97
C GLU A 21 16.08 12.75 5.44
N GLY A 22 15.15 12.15 4.69
CA GLY A 22 15.20 12.18 3.23
C GLY A 22 14.27 13.21 2.58
N ASN A 23 13.61 14.04 3.38
CA ASN A 23 12.62 15.03 2.93
C ASN A 23 11.53 14.44 2.02
N TYR A 24 11.10 13.20 2.29
CA TYR A 24 10.13 12.49 1.44
C TYR A 24 8.71 13.09 1.54
N ASP A 25 7.94 12.97 0.47
CA ASP A 25 6.52 13.35 0.41
C ASP A 25 5.65 12.33 1.12
N ILE A 26 6.00 11.05 0.95
CA ILE A 26 5.26 9.91 1.48
C ILE A 26 6.26 8.90 2.08
N VAL A 27 5.92 8.35 3.23
CA VAL A 27 6.58 7.16 3.78
C VAL A 27 5.55 6.06 3.94
N THR A 28 5.79 4.89 3.34
CA THR A 28 4.91 3.74 3.47
C THR A 28 5.57 2.64 4.29
N GLY A 29 4.78 2.00 5.14
CA GLY A 29 5.15 0.70 5.69
C GLY A 29 5.14 -0.34 4.58
N THR A 30 6.13 -1.24 4.56
CA THR A 30 6.19 -2.36 3.62
C THR A 30 6.42 -3.67 4.33
N ARG A 31 5.69 -4.69 3.88
CA ARG A 31 5.86 -6.08 4.34
C ARG A 31 6.92 -6.84 3.53
N TYR A 32 7.39 -6.28 2.42
CA TYR A 32 8.12 -7.01 1.40
C TYR A 32 9.61 -6.66 1.30
N ARG A 33 10.05 -5.54 1.91
CA ARG A 33 11.49 -5.22 2.05
C ARG A 33 12.15 -6.08 3.14
N PRO A 34 13.47 -6.30 3.06
CA PRO A 34 14.23 -6.94 4.14
C PRO A 34 13.94 -6.28 5.51
N GLY A 35 13.68 -7.11 6.53
CA GLY A 35 13.27 -6.66 7.87
C GLY A 35 11.75 -6.47 8.03
N GLY A 36 10.98 -6.52 6.93
CA GLY A 36 9.52 -6.57 6.94
C GLY A 36 9.01 -8.01 6.95
N GLY A 37 7.74 -8.19 7.28
CA GLY A 37 7.15 -9.53 7.24
C GLY A 37 5.68 -9.58 7.60
N VAL A 38 5.08 -10.72 7.27
CA VAL A 38 3.69 -11.03 7.61
C VAL A 38 3.64 -12.29 8.44
N PHE A 39 3.01 -12.18 9.61
CA PHE A 39 2.82 -13.27 10.56
C PHE A 39 1.34 -13.67 10.60
N GLY A 40 1.06 -14.97 10.55
CA GLY A 40 -0.31 -15.53 10.59
C GLY A 40 -0.95 -15.85 9.23
N TRP A 41 -0.37 -15.44 8.10
CA TRP A 41 -0.90 -15.78 6.78
C TRP A 41 -0.53 -17.21 6.35
N ASP A 42 -1.51 -17.94 5.81
CA ASP A 42 -1.26 -19.16 5.07
C ASP A 42 -0.43 -18.89 3.79
N LEU A 43 0.19 -19.95 3.25
CA LEU A 43 1.08 -19.84 2.10
C LEU A 43 0.33 -19.37 0.84
N ARG A 44 -0.96 -19.72 0.71
CA ARG A 44 -1.80 -19.36 -0.43
C ARG A 44 -2.06 -17.85 -0.47
N ARG A 45 -2.42 -17.24 0.65
CA ARG A 45 -2.65 -15.80 0.80
C ARG A 45 -1.36 -15.01 0.56
N LYS A 46 -0.22 -15.53 1.01
CA LYS A 46 1.10 -14.95 0.70
C LYS A 46 1.38 -14.94 -0.81
N LEU A 47 1.08 -16.04 -1.51
CA LEU A 47 1.29 -16.15 -2.95
C LEU A 47 0.35 -15.26 -3.76
N VAL A 48 -0.95 -15.24 -3.43
CA VAL A 48 -1.94 -14.39 -4.10
C VAL A 48 -1.58 -12.91 -3.95
N SER A 49 -1.23 -12.48 -2.74
CA SER A 49 -0.86 -11.08 -2.49
C SER A 49 0.43 -10.69 -3.21
N ARG A 50 1.45 -11.56 -3.22
CA ARG A 50 2.67 -11.32 -4.00
C ARG A 50 2.40 -11.23 -5.50
N GLY A 51 1.54 -12.10 -6.05
CA GLY A 51 1.17 -12.07 -7.46
C GLY A 51 0.41 -10.79 -7.85
N ALA A 52 -0.58 -10.40 -7.04
CA ALA A 52 -1.35 -9.18 -7.26
C ALA A 52 -0.48 -7.92 -7.20
N ASN A 53 0.50 -7.89 -6.29
CA ASN A 53 1.41 -6.78 -6.13
C ASN A 53 2.46 -6.74 -7.27
N LEU A 54 2.98 -7.90 -7.70
CA LEU A 54 3.89 -7.99 -8.86
C LEU A 54 3.20 -7.55 -10.16
N PHE A 55 1.94 -7.93 -10.37
CA PHE A 55 1.15 -7.50 -11.52
C PHE A 55 0.96 -5.98 -11.53
N ALA A 56 0.52 -5.40 -10.41
CA ALA A 56 0.34 -3.95 -10.29
C ALA A 56 1.66 -3.20 -10.44
N ASP A 57 2.76 -3.67 -9.85
CA ASP A 57 4.07 -3.05 -9.99
C ASP A 57 4.61 -3.12 -11.43
N THR A 58 4.39 -4.24 -12.13
CA THR A 58 4.83 -4.39 -13.52
C THR A 58 4.05 -3.48 -14.48
N VAL A 59 2.74 -3.36 -14.26
CA VAL A 59 1.83 -2.58 -15.13
C VAL A 59 1.92 -1.09 -14.84
N LEU A 60 1.97 -0.70 -13.57
CA LEU A 60 1.87 0.70 -13.14
C LEU A 60 3.25 1.32 -12.83
N ARG A 61 4.29 0.50 -12.68
CA ARG A 61 5.69 0.87 -12.37
C ARG A 61 5.86 1.99 -11.32
N PRO A 62 5.15 1.93 -10.18
CA PRO A 62 5.25 2.96 -9.15
C PRO A 62 6.61 2.95 -8.43
N GLY A 63 7.38 1.86 -8.51
CA GLY A 63 8.67 1.74 -7.82
C GLY A 63 8.51 1.70 -6.29
N VAL A 64 7.38 1.14 -5.82
CA VAL A 64 7.04 0.97 -4.41
C VAL A 64 6.71 -0.50 -4.18
N SER A 65 7.33 -1.10 -3.16
CA SER A 65 7.26 -2.55 -2.95
C SER A 65 5.94 -3.05 -2.40
N ASP A 66 5.10 -2.19 -1.79
CA ASP A 66 3.80 -2.57 -1.24
C ASP A 66 2.70 -1.56 -1.60
N LEU A 67 1.96 -1.82 -2.69
CA LEU A 67 0.87 -0.95 -3.14
C LEU A 67 -0.43 -1.14 -2.36
N THR A 68 -0.55 -2.27 -1.67
CA THR A 68 -1.77 -2.67 -0.95
C THR A 68 -1.75 -2.27 0.52
N GLY A 69 -0.60 -1.87 1.06
CA GLY A 69 -0.47 -1.40 2.44
C GLY A 69 -1.13 -0.05 2.67
N SER A 70 -1.95 0.06 3.72
CA SER A 70 -2.67 1.28 4.16
C SER A 70 -1.90 2.09 5.22
N PHE A 71 -0.74 1.62 5.64
CA PHE A 71 0.07 2.27 6.68
C PHE A 71 1.06 3.24 6.07
N ARG A 72 0.59 4.48 5.91
CA ARG A 72 1.30 5.54 5.19
C ARG A 72 1.29 6.83 6.00
N LEU A 73 2.40 7.54 5.91
CA LEU A 73 2.59 8.89 6.39
C LEU A 73 2.70 9.80 5.16
N TYR A 74 1.83 10.81 5.07
CA TYR A 74 1.83 11.79 3.98
C TYR A 74 2.19 13.16 4.52
N ARG A 75 2.83 13.98 3.69
CA ARG A 75 2.71 15.44 3.84
C ARG A 75 1.28 15.84 3.57
N ARG A 76 0.76 16.76 4.40
CA ARG A 76 -0.59 17.29 4.25
C ARG A 76 -0.93 17.75 2.82
N PRO A 77 -0.16 18.65 2.17
CA PRO A 77 -0.50 19.12 0.82
C PRO A 77 -0.49 18.00 -0.24
N VAL A 78 0.36 16.98 -0.04
CA VAL A 78 0.41 15.81 -0.93
C VAL A 78 -0.86 14.98 -0.78
N LEU A 79 -1.31 14.72 0.45
CA LEU A 79 -2.54 14.00 0.71
C LEU A 79 -3.76 14.73 0.11
N GLU A 80 -3.87 16.04 0.36
CA GLU A 80 -4.98 16.87 -0.15
C GLU A 80 -5.06 16.85 -1.68
N ARG A 81 -3.91 16.88 -2.37
CA ARG A 81 -3.86 16.79 -3.83
C ARG A 81 -4.23 15.41 -4.35
N VAL A 82 -3.59 14.36 -3.82
CA VAL A 82 -3.76 12.99 -4.32
C VAL A 82 -5.20 12.49 -4.09
N ILE A 83 -5.79 12.83 -2.94
CA ILE A 83 -7.15 12.39 -2.60
C ILE A 83 -8.22 13.06 -3.45
N ALA A 84 -8.01 14.32 -3.84
CA ALA A 84 -8.94 15.06 -4.71
C ALA A 84 -9.06 14.42 -6.10
N ASP A 85 -7.97 13.83 -6.60
CA ASP A 85 -7.92 13.17 -7.90
C ASP A 85 -8.29 11.68 -7.83
N THR A 86 -8.44 11.10 -6.63
CA THR A 86 -8.70 9.67 -6.45
C THR A 86 -10.19 9.35 -6.57
N GLU A 87 -10.55 8.46 -7.51
CA GLU A 87 -11.95 8.13 -7.80
C GLU A 87 -12.38 6.78 -7.23
N SER A 88 -11.46 5.83 -7.05
CA SER A 88 -11.78 4.48 -6.63
C SER A 88 -12.29 4.38 -5.20
N LYS A 89 -13.01 3.28 -4.93
CA LYS A 89 -13.56 2.93 -3.63
C LYS A 89 -13.12 1.51 -3.27
N GLY A 90 -13.20 1.15 -2.00
CA GLY A 90 -12.86 -0.19 -1.54
C GLY A 90 -11.37 -0.50 -1.68
N TYR A 91 -11.03 -1.71 -2.12
CA TYR A 91 -9.66 -2.23 -2.11
C TYR A 91 -8.69 -1.50 -3.04
N THR A 92 -9.18 -0.93 -4.13
CA THR A 92 -8.36 -0.26 -5.15
C THR A 92 -7.94 1.16 -4.74
N PHE A 93 -8.62 1.76 -3.76
CA PHE A 93 -8.32 3.10 -3.24
C PHE A 93 -6.87 3.27 -2.80
N GLN A 94 -6.35 2.34 -1.99
CA GLN A 94 -4.97 2.44 -1.50
C GLN A 94 -3.94 2.37 -2.63
N MET A 95 -4.22 1.56 -3.66
CA MET A 95 -3.34 1.47 -4.82
C MET A 95 -3.39 2.77 -5.63
N GLU A 96 -4.59 3.25 -5.97
CA GLU A 96 -4.76 4.48 -6.76
C GLU A 96 -4.07 5.67 -6.10
N MET A 97 -4.23 5.85 -4.79
CA MET A 97 -3.54 6.89 -4.04
C MET A 97 -2.01 6.85 -4.26
N MET A 98 -1.39 5.66 -4.22
CA MET A 98 0.07 5.56 -4.40
C MET A 98 0.49 5.81 -5.85
N VAL A 99 -0.25 5.25 -6.80
CA VAL A 99 0.07 5.36 -8.22
C VAL A 99 -0.10 6.80 -8.69
N ARG A 100 -1.17 7.49 -8.29
CA ARG A 100 -1.35 8.92 -8.56
C ARG A 100 -0.26 9.75 -7.92
N ALA A 101 0.09 9.49 -6.66
CA ALA A 101 1.19 10.20 -6.02
C ALA A 101 2.50 10.04 -6.81
N LYS A 102 2.82 8.83 -7.27
CA LYS A 102 3.99 8.57 -8.11
C LYS A 102 3.92 9.29 -9.46
N ALA A 103 2.76 9.31 -10.11
CA ALA A 103 2.55 10.02 -11.37
C ALA A 103 2.67 11.55 -11.21
N LEU A 104 2.30 12.09 -10.05
CA LEU A 104 2.52 13.49 -9.67
C LEU A 104 3.99 13.80 -9.32
N GLY A 105 4.89 12.82 -9.43
CA GLY A 105 6.31 12.98 -9.14
C GLY A 105 6.66 12.95 -7.66
N CYS A 106 5.75 12.54 -6.77
CA CYS A 106 6.01 12.50 -5.34
C CYS A 106 7.11 11.49 -4.99
N SER A 107 7.98 11.91 -4.06
CA SER A 107 9.02 11.09 -3.48
C SER A 107 8.45 10.13 -2.43
N VAL A 108 8.80 8.84 -2.53
CA VAL A 108 8.26 7.80 -1.63
C VAL A 108 9.42 7.03 -1.01
N ALA A 109 9.40 6.91 0.31
CA ALA A 109 10.30 6.03 1.06
C ALA A 109 9.53 4.89 1.72
N GLU A 110 10.27 3.84 2.08
CA GLU A 110 9.70 2.61 2.62
C GLU A 110 10.33 2.26 3.96
N VAL A 111 9.50 1.97 4.96
CA VAL A 111 9.93 1.44 6.25
C VAL A 111 9.46 -0.01 6.36
N PRO A 112 10.37 -0.98 6.54
CA PRO A 112 9.97 -2.36 6.77
C PRO A 112 9.14 -2.48 8.06
N ILE A 113 7.97 -3.10 7.97
CA ILE A 113 7.07 -3.31 9.11
C ILE A 113 6.75 -4.79 9.28
N SER A 114 6.43 -5.16 10.52
CA SER A 114 5.80 -6.44 10.83
C SER A 114 4.29 -6.25 10.82
N PHE A 115 3.61 -6.96 9.94
CA PHE A 115 2.16 -7.03 9.88
C PHE A 115 1.71 -8.33 10.55
N VAL A 116 0.88 -8.22 11.59
CA VAL A 116 0.29 -9.37 12.28
C VAL A 116 -1.16 -9.45 11.85
N ASP A 117 -1.58 -10.62 11.37
CA ASP A 117 -2.97 -10.82 10.98
C ASP A 117 -3.90 -10.68 12.20
N ARG A 118 -5.16 -10.34 11.94
CA ARG A 118 -6.17 -10.18 12.99
C ARG A 118 -6.30 -11.48 13.79
N VAL A 119 -6.46 -11.37 15.11
CA VAL A 119 -6.76 -12.52 15.97
C VAL A 119 -8.16 -13.09 15.65
N TYR A 120 -9.07 -12.27 15.10
CA TYR A 120 -10.43 -12.66 14.70
C TYR A 120 -10.84 -12.03 13.36
N GLY A 121 -11.46 -12.84 12.49
CA GLY A 121 -12.10 -12.42 11.24
C GLY A 121 -11.67 -13.25 10.02
N GLU A 122 -12.62 -13.59 9.15
CA GLU A 122 -12.33 -14.28 7.89
C GLU A 122 -11.84 -13.30 6.80
N SER A 123 -10.93 -13.78 5.95
CA SER A 123 -10.45 -13.03 4.78
C SER A 123 -11.59 -12.83 3.78
N LYS A 124 -11.91 -11.59 3.45
CA LYS A 124 -12.94 -11.23 2.46
C LYS A 124 -12.54 -11.53 0.99
N LEU A 125 -11.26 -11.86 0.74
CA LEU A 125 -10.70 -12.17 -0.59
C LEU A 125 -11.35 -13.40 -1.26
N GLY A 126 -12.49 -13.16 -1.92
CA GLY A 126 -13.12 -14.06 -2.88
C GLY A 126 -12.64 -13.83 -4.32
N GLY A 127 -13.13 -14.66 -5.26
CA GLY A 127 -12.78 -14.53 -6.69
C GLY A 127 -13.25 -13.22 -7.33
N ASP A 128 -14.40 -12.71 -6.91
CA ASP A 128 -14.96 -11.45 -7.44
C ASP A 128 -14.11 -10.23 -7.07
N GLU A 129 -13.55 -10.20 -5.86
CA GLU A 129 -12.63 -9.13 -5.42
C GLU A 129 -11.33 -9.12 -6.25
N ILE A 130 -10.86 -10.29 -6.71
CA ILE A 130 -9.68 -10.39 -7.60
C ILE A 130 -9.98 -9.77 -8.97
N VAL A 131 -11.17 -10.03 -9.53
CA VAL A 131 -11.58 -9.47 -10.82
C VAL A 131 -11.75 -7.96 -10.73
N GLU A 132 -12.36 -7.47 -9.65
CA GLU A 132 -12.53 -6.03 -9.40
C GLU A 132 -11.17 -5.33 -9.25
N TYR A 133 -10.23 -5.94 -8.52
CA TYR A 133 -8.86 -5.47 -8.41
C TYR A 133 -8.17 -5.37 -9.78
N ALA A 134 -8.25 -6.42 -10.61
CA ALA A 134 -7.62 -6.44 -11.93
C ALA A 134 -8.21 -5.37 -12.87
N LYS A 135 -9.54 -5.18 -12.86
CA LYS A 135 -10.20 -4.11 -13.61
C LYS A 135 -9.76 -2.73 -13.13
N GLY A 136 -9.61 -2.55 -11.81
CA GLY A 136 -9.09 -1.33 -11.21
C GLY A 136 -7.67 -1.01 -11.67
N VAL A 137 -6.76 -1.99 -11.64
CA VAL A 137 -5.39 -1.85 -12.15
C VAL A 137 -5.39 -1.42 -13.61
N PHE A 138 -6.17 -2.08 -14.46
CA PHE A 138 -6.22 -1.77 -15.90
C PHE A 138 -6.81 -0.38 -16.17
N SER A 139 -7.91 -0.02 -15.50
CA SER A 139 -8.50 1.31 -15.66
C SER A 139 -7.55 2.41 -15.19
N LEU A 140 -6.78 2.16 -14.14
CA LEU A 140 -5.82 3.13 -13.62
C LEU A 140 -4.66 3.32 -14.59
N TRP A 141 -4.16 2.24 -15.19
CA TRP A 141 -3.13 2.29 -16.23
C TRP A 141 -3.54 3.13 -17.46
N LEU A 142 -4.83 3.16 -17.81
CA LEU A 142 -5.32 4.01 -18.91
C LEU A 142 -5.42 5.50 -18.55
N LYS A 143 -5.51 5.83 -17.26
CA LYS A 143 -5.79 7.18 -16.74
C LYS A 143 -4.54 7.91 -16.24
N VAL A 144 -3.48 7.18 -15.96
CA VAL A 144 -2.23 7.66 -15.36
C VAL A 144 -1.09 7.51 -16.36
#